data_AF-A0A530ZPQ8-F1
#
_entry.id   AF-A0A530ZPQ8-F1
#
_cell.length_a   1.000
_cell.length_b   1.000
_cell.length_c   1.000
_cell.angle_alpha   90.00
_cell.angle_beta   90.00
_cell.angle_gamma   90.00
#
_symmetry.space_group_name_H-M   'P 1'
#
loop_
_entity.id
_entity.type
_entity.pdbx_description
1 polymer ?
#
loop_
_entity_poly.entity_id
_entity_poly.type
_entity_poly.pdbx_seq_one_letter_code
_entity_poly.pdbx_strand_id
1 'polypeptide(L)'
;MPLQNRVDPFGVIHAVPERGLFMGNRGIIHDPETKTLLKKRWALQAWIICVCEFRDVRREPMGRKRQSDDQSGGKAGWTELFFLDEVTALAAGHRPCFFCRRERAKDFVRRFGVAFSIAEPRAPQVDKRLHKERLASGGRAPVVSAEELAGLPDGAMVADGGNAYA
;
A
#
# COMPACT_ATOMS: atom_id res chain seq x y z
N MET A 1 7.18 21.72 5.43
CA MET A 1 6.93 20.51 6.24
C MET A 1 6.72 19.32 5.30
N PRO A 2 7.19 18.11 5.63
CA PRO A 2 6.92 16.93 4.82
C PRO A 2 5.41 16.63 4.75
N LEU A 3 4.96 16.07 3.62
CA LEU A 3 3.59 15.59 3.49
C LEU A 3 3.38 14.34 4.37
N GLN A 4 2.17 14.19 4.93
CA GLN A 4 1.80 12.98 5.66
C GLN A 4 1.47 11.85 4.67
N ASN A 5 2.51 11.21 4.12
CA ASN A 5 2.36 10.19 3.08
C ASN A 5 3.42 9.08 3.12
N ARG A 6 4.13 8.91 4.25
CA ARG A 6 5.02 7.76 4.47
C ARG A 6 4.31 6.69 5.26
N VAL A 7 4.35 5.46 4.78
CA VAL A 7 3.61 4.36 5.39
C VAL A 7 4.58 3.40 6.06
N ASP A 8 4.34 3.12 7.34
CA ASP A 8 5.09 2.12 8.10
C ASP A 8 4.52 0.70 7.91
N PRO A 9 5.18 -0.35 8.42
CA PRO A 9 4.70 -1.73 8.32
C PRO A 9 3.32 -1.96 8.95
N PHE A 10 2.94 -1.18 9.96
CA PHE A 10 1.63 -1.26 10.61
C PHE A 10 0.52 -0.57 9.80
N GLY A 11 0.89 0.14 8.74
CA GLY A 11 0.00 0.87 7.86
C GLY A 11 -0.38 2.26 8.37
N VAL A 12 0.32 2.81 9.37
CA VAL A 12 0.18 4.19 9.82
C VAL A 12 0.85 5.13 8.83
N ILE A 13 0.31 6.34 8.67
CA ILE A 13 0.80 7.34 7.72
C ILE A 13 1.48 8.48 8.48
N HIS A 14 2.76 8.71 8.20
CA HIS A 14 3.64 9.64 8.89
C HIS A 14 4.05 10.82 8.00
N ALA A 15 4.29 11.97 8.63
CA ALA A 15 4.81 13.18 8.00
C ALA A 15 6.30 13.32 8.30
N VAL A 16 7.12 12.59 7.55
CA VAL A 16 8.58 12.50 7.76
C VAL A 16 9.35 12.72 6.44
N PRO A 17 10.59 13.25 6.47
CA PRO A 17 11.30 13.70 5.28
C PRO A 17 11.89 12.57 4.42
N GLU A 18 12.07 11.37 4.97
CA GLU A 18 12.69 10.22 4.32
C GLU A 18 11.97 9.90 3.02
N ARG A 19 12.69 9.37 2.02
CA ARG A 19 12.11 8.97 0.74
C ARG A 19 11.82 7.47 0.75
N GLY A 20 10.80 7.07 0.01
CA GLY A 20 10.49 5.66 -0.20
C GLY A 20 11.06 5.14 -1.52
N LEU A 21 11.49 3.87 -1.55
CA LEU A 21 11.85 3.17 -2.78
C LEU A 21 10.63 2.79 -3.62
N PHE A 22 9.46 2.71 -2.99
CA PHE A 22 8.19 2.41 -3.64
C PHE A 22 7.14 3.46 -3.29
N MET A 23 6.13 3.53 -4.16
CA MET A 23 4.91 4.30 -3.92
C MET A 23 3.68 3.38 -3.92
N GLY A 24 2.51 3.92 -3.67
CA GLY A 24 1.27 3.17 -3.70
C GLY A 24 0.07 4.04 -3.36
N ASN A 25 -1.08 3.42 -3.19
CA ASN A 25 -2.30 4.16 -2.86
C ASN A 25 -3.25 3.39 -1.95
N ARG A 26 -4.13 4.17 -1.33
CA ARG A 26 -5.35 3.73 -0.65
C ARG A 26 -6.58 4.47 -1.18
N GLY A 27 -6.52 4.92 -2.45
CA GLY A 27 -7.47 5.84 -3.06
C GLY A 27 -7.28 7.31 -2.69
N ILE A 28 -8.33 8.12 -2.91
CA ILE A 28 -8.33 9.57 -2.66
C ILE A 28 -8.71 9.82 -1.20
N ILE A 29 -7.73 10.19 -0.37
CA ILE A 29 -7.84 10.39 1.08
C ILE A 29 -7.19 11.70 1.53
N HIS A 30 -7.00 12.63 0.61
CA HIS A 30 -6.45 13.95 0.89
C HIS A 30 -7.32 15.05 0.28
N ASP A 31 -7.14 16.26 0.78
CA ASP A 31 -7.56 17.49 0.13
C ASP A 31 -6.46 17.94 -0.86
N PRO A 32 -6.76 18.11 -2.16
CA PRO A 32 -5.74 18.42 -3.17
C PRO A 32 -5.22 19.86 -3.13
N GLU A 33 -5.91 20.79 -2.45
CA GLU A 33 -5.46 22.17 -2.29
C GLU A 33 -4.48 22.28 -1.13
N THR A 34 -4.85 21.71 0.02
CA THR A 34 -4.04 21.80 1.24
C THR A 34 -3.00 20.69 1.36
N LYS A 35 -3.14 19.62 0.57
CA LYS A 35 -2.35 18.38 0.64
C LYS A 35 -2.37 17.73 2.02
N THR A 36 -3.48 17.89 2.74
CA THR A 36 -3.69 17.26 4.06
C THR A 36 -4.57 16.03 3.95
N LEU A 37 -4.33 15.02 4.79
CA LEU A 37 -5.20 13.84 4.85
C LEU A 37 -6.59 14.19 5.40
N LEU A 38 -7.63 13.62 4.79
CA LEU A 38 -9.02 13.66 5.26
C LEU A 38 -9.18 12.77 6.51
N LYS A 39 -10.35 12.76 7.14
CA LYS A 39 -10.62 11.85 8.29
C LYS A 39 -10.51 10.37 7.92
N LYS A 40 -10.91 9.99 6.71
CA LYS A 40 -10.77 8.61 6.20
C LYS A 40 -9.31 8.28 5.90
N ARG A 41 -8.89 7.03 6.14
CA ARG A 41 -7.52 6.54 5.88
C ARG A 41 -7.40 5.60 4.67
N TRP A 42 -8.53 5.31 4.02
CA TRP A 42 -8.63 4.64 2.73
C TRP A 42 -9.97 5.00 2.07
N ALA A 43 -10.07 4.82 0.76
CA ALA A 43 -11.30 4.98 -0.01
C ALA A 43 -11.67 3.71 -0.81
N LEU A 44 -10.79 2.70 -0.80
CA LEU A 44 -10.93 1.47 -1.57
C LEU A 44 -10.15 0.33 -0.90
N GLN A 45 -10.56 -0.91 -1.15
CA GLN A 45 -9.92 -2.11 -0.60
C GLN A 45 -8.63 -2.49 -1.35
N ALA A 46 -8.53 -2.08 -2.62
CA ALA A 46 -7.40 -2.34 -3.51
C ALA A 46 -6.19 -1.46 -3.18
N TRP A 47 -5.56 -1.72 -2.03
CA TRP A 47 -4.31 -1.09 -1.64
C TRP A 47 -3.19 -1.72 -2.45
N ILE A 48 -2.50 -0.90 -3.23
CA ILE A 48 -1.48 -1.38 -4.16
C ILE A 48 -0.15 -0.69 -3.95
N ILE A 49 0.93 -1.45 -4.16
CA ILE A 49 2.29 -0.96 -4.26
C ILE A 49 2.68 -0.84 -5.75
N CYS A 50 3.30 0.29 -6.08
CA CYS A 50 3.72 0.73 -7.39
C CYS A 50 5.22 1.10 -7.35
N VAL A 51 5.88 1.08 -8.51
CA VAL A 51 7.21 1.68 -8.67
C VAL A 51 7.12 3.21 -8.69
N CYS A 52 8.19 3.89 -8.27
CA CYS A 52 8.24 5.36 -8.26
C CYS A 52 8.30 5.98 -9.68
N GLU A 53 8.86 5.25 -10.65
CA GLU A 53 9.01 5.72 -12.02
C GLU A 53 8.41 4.69 -13.00
N PHE A 54 7.50 5.15 -13.85
CA PHE A 54 6.88 4.30 -14.87
C PHE A 54 6.42 5.13 -16.06
N ARG A 55 6.93 4.80 -17.26
CA ARG A 55 6.55 5.44 -18.54
C ARG A 55 6.69 6.97 -18.55
N ASP A 56 7.69 7.50 -17.85
CA ASP A 56 7.98 8.94 -17.72
C ASP A 56 6.77 9.79 -17.24
N VAL A 57 5.84 9.16 -16.52
CA VAL A 57 4.68 9.85 -15.95
C VAL A 57 5.09 10.55 -14.66
N ARG A 58 5.12 11.88 -14.68
CA ARG A 58 5.29 12.70 -13.47
C ARG A 58 3.95 13.06 -12.84
N ARG A 59 3.86 12.89 -11.51
CA ARG A 59 2.71 13.28 -10.69
C ARG A 59 3.18 14.22 -9.60
N GLU A 60 2.34 15.19 -9.28
CA GLU A 60 2.48 15.96 -8.05
C GLU A 60 1.86 15.14 -6.91
N PRO A 61 2.62 14.77 -5.87
CA PRO A 61 2.06 14.05 -4.73
C PRO A 61 0.93 14.81 -4.06
N MET A 62 -0.19 14.12 -3.85
CA MET A 62 -1.40 14.67 -3.22
C MET A 62 -1.97 15.89 -3.97
N GLY A 63 -1.78 15.93 -5.30
CA GLY A 63 -2.26 17.00 -6.17
C GLY A 63 -3.50 16.62 -6.99
N ARG A 64 -3.90 17.53 -7.88
CA ARG A 64 -4.94 17.28 -8.87
C ARG A 64 -4.41 16.47 -10.05
N LYS A 65 -5.27 15.68 -10.69
CA LYS A 65 -4.97 15.10 -12.01
C LYS A 65 -4.87 16.24 -13.03
N ARG A 66 -3.99 16.10 -14.03
CA ARG A 66 -3.92 17.02 -15.18
C ARG A 66 -5.32 17.21 -15.77
N GLN A 67 -5.68 18.47 -16.03
CA GLN A 67 -6.98 18.90 -16.56
C GLN A 67 -7.33 18.13 -17.85
N SER A 68 -8.59 17.71 -17.95
CA SER A 68 -9.28 17.66 -19.24
C SER A 68 -9.66 19.09 -19.62
N ASP A 69 -9.82 19.39 -20.91
CA ASP A 69 -10.11 20.72 -21.50
C ASP A 69 -11.39 21.45 -20.99
N ASP A 70 -12.02 20.92 -19.95
CA ASP A 70 -13.14 21.51 -19.24
C ASP A 70 -12.64 22.38 -18.07
N GLN A 71 -13.17 23.60 -17.99
CA GLN A 71 -12.82 24.69 -17.05
C GLN A 71 -13.14 24.37 -15.58
N SER A 72 -13.58 23.15 -15.26
CA SER A 72 -14.07 22.74 -13.93
C SER A 72 -12.98 22.49 -12.86
N GLY A 73 -11.69 22.68 -13.18
CA GLY A 73 -10.59 22.39 -12.26
C GLY A 73 -10.39 20.89 -12.05
N GLY A 74 -9.20 20.36 -12.33
CA GLY A 74 -8.95 18.91 -12.37
C GLY A 74 -9.36 18.17 -11.08
N LYS A 75 -9.91 16.97 -11.20
CA LYS A 75 -10.27 16.13 -10.03
C LYS A 75 -9.01 15.70 -9.26
N ALA A 76 -9.14 15.47 -7.94
CA ALA A 76 -8.05 14.95 -7.13
C ALA A 76 -7.45 13.65 -7.70
N GLY A 77 -6.12 13.54 -7.65
CA GLY A 77 -5.42 12.28 -7.84
C GLY A 77 -5.72 11.29 -6.71
N TRP A 78 -5.39 10.02 -6.91
CA TRP A 78 -5.28 9.13 -5.75
C TRP A 78 -4.11 9.59 -4.89
N THR A 79 -4.17 9.36 -3.59
CA THR A 79 -3.15 9.84 -2.65
C THR A 79 -1.89 9.01 -2.82
N GLU A 80 -0.82 9.66 -3.27
CA GLU A 80 0.51 9.05 -3.35
C GLU A 80 1.03 8.78 -1.95
N LEU A 81 1.13 7.49 -1.60
CA LEU A 81 1.77 6.99 -0.39
C LEU A 81 3.13 6.39 -0.75
N PHE A 82 4.10 6.46 0.15
CA PHE A 82 5.47 6.00 -0.08
C PHE A 82 5.91 5.05 1.02
N PHE A 83 6.71 4.06 0.64
CA PHE A 83 7.19 2.98 1.50
C PHE A 83 8.70 2.92 1.43
N LEU A 84 9.34 2.66 2.57
CA LEU A 84 10.80 2.51 2.64
C LEU A 84 11.28 1.49 1.59
N ASP A 85 10.66 0.31 1.59
CA ASP A 85 10.94 -0.80 0.68
C ASP A 85 9.67 -1.59 0.34
N GLU A 86 9.82 -2.67 -0.43
CA GLU A 86 8.69 -3.53 -0.80
C GLU A 86 8.10 -4.25 0.41
N VAL A 87 8.95 -4.75 1.32
CA VAL A 87 8.53 -5.54 2.46
C VAL A 87 7.61 -4.72 3.38
N THR A 88 7.98 -3.45 3.63
CA THR A 88 7.17 -2.48 4.36
C THR A 88 5.77 -2.34 3.76
N ALA A 89 5.67 -2.26 2.44
CA ALA A 89 4.39 -2.11 1.76
C ALA A 89 3.53 -3.37 1.82
N LEU A 90 4.16 -4.54 1.68
CA LEU A 90 3.49 -5.84 1.79
C LEU A 90 2.97 -6.06 3.21
N ALA A 91 3.77 -5.76 4.24
CA ALA A 91 3.37 -5.82 5.65
C ALA A 91 2.21 -4.87 5.97
N ALA A 92 2.23 -3.65 5.40
CA ALA A 92 1.11 -2.72 5.46
C ALA A 92 -0.14 -3.19 4.67
N GLY A 93 -0.10 -4.39 4.07
CA GLY A 93 -1.19 -5.06 3.39
C GLY A 93 -1.45 -4.56 1.96
N HIS A 94 -0.45 -4.00 1.27
CA HIS A 94 -0.56 -3.64 -0.13
C HIS A 94 -0.14 -4.82 -1.02
N ARG A 95 -0.86 -5.06 -2.11
CA ARG A 95 -0.46 -6.05 -3.12
C ARG A 95 0.20 -5.36 -4.34
N PRO A 96 1.05 -6.04 -5.12
CA PRO A 96 1.64 -5.42 -6.30
C PRO A 96 0.59 -4.95 -7.32
N CYS A 97 0.85 -3.78 -7.92
CA CYS A 97 -0.02 -3.16 -8.92
C CYS A 97 0.04 -3.88 -10.29
N PHE A 98 -1.12 -4.17 -10.88
CA PHE A 98 -1.22 -4.78 -12.21
C PHE A 98 -0.78 -3.87 -13.37
N PHE A 99 -0.66 -2.56 -13.14
CA PHE A 99 -0.28 -1.61 -14.18
C PHE A 99 1.24 -1.52 -14.34
N CYS A 100 1.97 -1.21 -13.27
CA CYS A 100 3.42 -0.99 -13.33
C CYS A 100 4.26 -2.13 -12.73
N ARG A 101 3.64 -3.09 -12.03
CA ARG A 101 4.30 -4.27 -11.43
C ARG A 101 3.62 -5.58 -11.85
N ARG A 102 3.18 -5.65 -13.12
CA ARG A 102 2.26 -6.70 -13.62
C ARG A 102 2.69 -8.12 -13.31
N GLU A 103 3.95 -8.48 -13.54
CA GLU A 103 4.43 -9.84 -13.31
C GLU A 103 4.45 -10.18 -11.81
N ARG A 104 4.88 -9.24 -10.95
CA ARG A 104 4.79 -9.39 -9.48
C ARG A 104 3.34 -9.52 -9.01
N ALA A 105 2.41 -8.78 -9.62
CA ALA A 105 1.00 -8.82 -9.27
C ALA A 105 0.36 -10.17 -9.63
N LYS A 106 0.67 -10.72 -10.82
CA LYS A 106 0.23 -12.07 -11.22
C LYS A 106 0.80 -13.14 -10.27
N ASP A 107 2.09 -13.06 -9.95
CA ASP A 107 2.72 -14.03 -9.06
C ASP A 107 2.12 -13.99 -7.65
N PHE A 108 1.89 -12.79 -7.10
CA PHE A 108 1.24 -12.62 -5.81
C PHE A 108 -0.16 -13.25 -5.76
N VAL A 109 -1.00 -12.98 -6.78
CA VAL A 109 -2.36 -13.55 -6.85
C VAL A 109 -2.32 -15.07 -7.05
N ARG A 110 -1.37 -15.59 -7.84
CA ARG A 110 -1.16 -17.03 -8.03
C ARG A 110 -0.77 -17.71 -6.71
N ARG A 111 0.20 -17.15 -5.97
CA ARG A 111 0.63 -17.67 -4.66
C ARG A 111 -0.49 -17.64 -3.63
N PHE A 112 -1.30 -16.58 -3.63
CA PHE A 112 -2.53 -16.53 -2.85
C PHE A 112 -3.48 -17.69 -3.22
N GLY A 113 -3.68 -17.96 -4.51
CA GLY A 113 -4.48 -19.11 -4.94
C GLY A 113 -3.98 -20.44 -4.41
N VAL A 114 -2.66 -20.67 -4.46
CA VAL A 114 -2.04 -21.89 -3.90
C VAL A 114 -2.27 -21.96 -2.38
N ALA A 115 -1.97 -20.88 -1.65
CA ALA A 115 -2.05 -20.85 -0.19
C ALA A 115 -3.47 -21.08 0.36
N PHE A 116 -4.50 -20.67 -0.39
CA PHE A 116 -5.90 -20.79 0.01
C PHE A 116 -6.70 -21.80 -0.81
N SER A 117 -6.03 -22.64 -1.62
CA SER A 117 -6.65 -23.66 -2.48
C SER A 117 -7.76 -23.11 -3.39
N ILE A 118 -7.53 -21.94 -3.98
CA ILE A 118 -8.45 -21.28 -4.93
C ILE A 118 -7.93 -21.51 -6.35
N ALA A 119 -8.68 -22.25 -7.17
CA ALA A 119 -8.27 -22.59 -8.54
C ALA A 119 -8.12 -21.35 -9.45
N GLU A 120 -9.04 -20.40 -9.36
CA GLU A 120 -9.02 -19.15 -10.14
C GLU A 120 -8.96 -17.93 -9.21
N PRO A 121 -7.79 -17.62 -8.62
CA PRO A 121 -7.66 -16.49 -7.71
C PRO A 121 -7.76 -15.17 -8.48
N ARG A 122 -8.51 -14.22 -7.94
CA ARG A 122 -8.71 -12.88 -8.50
C ARG A 122 -8.31 -11.81 -7.50
N ALA A 123 -7.79 -10.69 -8.00
CA ALA A 123 -7.34 -9.58 -7.17
C ALA A 123 -8.38 -9.08 -6.15
N PRO A 124 -9.70 -8.99 -6.46
CA PRO A 124 -10.70 -8.62 -5.46
C PRO A 124 -10.83 -9.59 -4.28
N GLN A 125 -10.53 -10.89 -4.47
CA GLN A 125 -10.52 -11.86 -3.36
C GLN A 125 -9.35 -11.58 -2.43
N VAL A 126 -8.17 -11.28 -3.00
CA VAL A 126 -7.00 -10.84 -2.24
C VAL A 126 -7.29 -9.55 -1.48
N ASP A 127 -7.87 -8.55 -2.15
CA ASP A 127 -8.20 -7.26 -1.55
C ASP A 127 -9.18 -7.41 -0.38
N LYS A 128 -10.20 -8.26 -0.54
CA LYS A 128 -11.19 -8.55 0.50
C LYS A 128 -10.57 -9.26 1.71
N ARG A 129 -9.63 -10.18 1.48
CA ARG A 129 -8.89 -10.88 2.54
C ARG A 129 -7.98 -9.91 3.29
N LEU A 130 -7.07 -9.24 2.57
CA LEU A 130 -6.12 -8.28 3.14
C LEU A 130 -6.84 -7.16 3.90
N HIS A 131 -8.01 -6.70 3.42
CA HIS A 131 -8.77 -5.66 4.13
C HIS A 131 -9.16 -6.07 5.56
N LYS A 132 -9.42 -7.36 5.81
CA LYS A 132 -9.74 -7.87 7.15
C LYS A 132 -8.50 -8.06 8.02
N GLU A 133 -7.34 -8.26 7.43
CA GLU A 133 -6.09 -8.59 8.12
C GLU A 133 -5.24 -7.35 8.44
N ARG A 134 -5.36 -6.27 7.65
CA ARG A 134 -4.63 -5.02 7.86
C ARG A 134 -4.90 -4.42 9.24
N LEU A 135 -3.84 -4.19 10.01
CA LEU A 135 -3.89 -3.46 11.28
C LEU A 135 -4.54 -2.08 11.13
N ALA A 136 -4.15 -1.33 10.09
CA ALA A 136 -4.73 -0.02 9.76
C ALA A 136 -6.23 -0.05 9.41
N SER A 137 -6.83 -1.23 9.18
CA SER A 137 -8.28 -1.42 8.99
C SER A 137 -8.95 -2.18 10.15
N GLY A 138 -8.27 -2.30 11.29
CA GLY A 138 -8.79 -2.97 12.49
C GLY A 138 -8.54 -4.48 12.55
N GLY A 139 -7.76 -5.01 11.60
CA GLY A 139 -7.29 -6.39 11.63
C GLY A 139 -6.35 -6.64 12.82
N ARG A 140 -6.06 -7.91 13.08
CA ARG A 140 -5.12 -8.35 14.11
C ARG A 140 -4.07 -9.23 13.45
N ALA A 141 -2.81 -8.94 13.73
CA ALA A 141 -1.71 -9.82 13.34
C ALA A 141 -1.75 -11.10 14.20
N PRO A 142 -1.43 -12.27 13.62
CA PRO A 142 -1.23 -13.47 14.40
C PRO A 142 -0.02 -13.31 15.34
N VAL A 143 -0.10 -13.89 16.53
CA VAL A 143 1.06 -14.04 17.41
C VAL A 143 1.89 -15.20 16.87
N VAL A 144 3.21 -15.00 16.79
CA VAL A 144 4.18 -15.98 16.28
C VAL A 144 5.05 -16.44 17.44
N SER A 145 5.23 -17.76 17.60
CA SER A 145 6.14 -18.32 18.61
C SER A 145 7.61 -18.17 18.19
N ALA A 146 8.53 -18.35 19.13
CA ALA A 146 9.97 -18.31 18.82
C ALA A 146 10.37 -19.42 17.83
N GLU A 147 9.73 -20.59 17.92
CA GLU A 147 9.96 -21.72 17.02
C GLU A 147 9.40 -21.43 15.62
N GLU A 148 8.22 -20.82 15.52
CA GLU A 148 7.61 -20.43 14.25
C GLU A 148 8.43 -19.34 13.54
N LEU A 149 9.01 -18.41 14.32
CA LEU A 149 9.85 -17.32 13.81
C LEU A 149 11.00 -17.85 12.94
N ALA A 150 11.66 -18.95 13.35
CA ALA A 150 12.77 -19.55 12.62
C ALA A 150 12.34 -20.18 11.27
N GLY A 151 11.05 -20.44 11.09
CA GLY A 151 10.48 -21.01 9.86
C GLY A 151 9.91 -19.95 8.90
N LEU A 152 9.92 -18.67 9.27
CA LEU A 152 9.41 -17.62 8.40
C LEU A 152 10.35 -17.37 7.20
N PRO A 153 9.80 -17.01 6.03
CA PRO A 153 10.60 -16.70 4.87
C PRO A 153 11.35 -15.37 5.03
N ASP A 154 12.46 -15.22 4.29
CA ASP A 154 13.17 -13.94 4.18
C ASP A 154 12.22 -12.79 3.81
N GLY A 155 12.34 -11.68 4.53
CA GLY A 155 11.46 -10.53 4.38
C GLY A 155 10.08 -10.72 5.01
N ALA A 156 9.87 -11.72 5.86
CA ALA A 156 8.73 -11.71 6.77
C ALA A 156 8.93 -10.63 7.83
N MET A 157 8.01 -9.66 7.88
CA MET A 157 8.04 -8.66 8.94
C MET A 157 7.41 -9.19 10.22
N VAL A 158 8.16 -9.05 11.31
CA VAL A 158 7.71 -9.37 12.67
C VAL A 158 7.78 -8.12 13.54
N ALA A 159 6.92 -8.05 14.54
CA ALA A 159 6.91 -6.95 15.49
C ALA A 159 7.00 -7.49 16.91
N ASP A 160 7.84 -6.84 17.71
CA ASP A 160 7.89 -7.01 19.16
C ASP A 160 7.69 -5.65 19.82
N GLY A 161 6.69 -5.58 20.70
CA GLY A 161 6.16 -4.31 21.19
C GLY A 161 5.74 -3.37 20.05
N GLY A 162 6.35 -2.18 20.01
CA GLY A 162 6.10 -1.15 18.99
C GLY A 162 7.08 -1.13 17.82
N ASN A 163 8.06 -2.05 17.80
CA ASN A 163 9.13 -2.06 16.81
C ASN A 163 8.89 -3.16 15.77
N ALA A 164 9.24 -2.89 14.51
CA ALA A 164 9.15 -3.84 13.41
C ALA A 164 10.54 -4.22 12.89
N TYR A 165 10.68 -5.49 12.51
CA TYR A 165 11.91 -6.12 12.04
C TYR A 165 11.60 -6.91 10.76
N ALA A 166 12.57 -7.03 9.86
CA ALA A 166 12.48 -7.78 8.60
C ALA A 166 13.79 -8.51 8.31
#